data_AF-A0A855EMW6-F1
#
_entry.id   AF-A0A855EMW6-F1
#
_cell.length_a   1.000
_cell.length_b   1.000
_cell.length_c   1.000
_cell.angle_alpha   90.00
_cell.angle_beta   90.00
_cell.angle_gamma   90.00
#
_symmetry.space_group_name_H-M   'P 1'
#
loop_
_entity.id
_entity.type
_entity.pdbx_description
1 polymer ?
#
loop_
_entity_poly.entity_id
_entity_poly.type
_entity_poly.pdbx_seq_one_letter_code
_entity_poly.pdbx_strand_id
1 'polypeptide(L)'
;MMALVDQAAKLAPGGRVRLIKVDASEFSGGIHRFHYSPFPHTPAEIDAANGDEARLGPKPIIWDGNAYEFWPFQVTDLALSTDQAAEPKLSVSNLDGHITALCLQFKDMVNAKVSIIDTYAVYLDAVNFPGSFNPTADPTMFSLQTFWLDTKTSEDDEVVSWSLSSPADLQNLVIPTRQITSLCEWALRGQYRSGDGCTYNGTAYFDAKGNAVADPAFDVCGGCLSDCRKRFGAGLAEPNTAVLDFGGYPATVLFTR
;
A
#
# COMPACT_ATOMS: atom_id res chain seq x y z
N MET A 1 20.75 30.75 7.47
CA MET A 1 19.62 29.82 7.41
C MET A 1 19.99 28.62 8.26
N MET A 2 19.20 28.31 9.28
CA MET A 2 19.53 27.31 10.30
C MET A 2 18.86 25.99 9.93
N ALA A 3 19.61 24.90 9.88
CA ALA A 3 19.12 23.63 9.37
C ALA A 3 18.09 23.00 10.32
N LEU A 4 17.20 22.16 9.78
CA LEU A 4 16.21 21.41 10.56
C LEU A 4 16.84 20.64 11.74
N VAL A 5 18.04 20.07 11.51
CA VAL A 5 18.80 19.31 12.52
C VAL A 5 19.29 20.24 13.64
N ASP A 6 19.72 21.46 13.32
CA ASP A 6 20.18 22.44 14.30
C ASP A 6 19.02 22.91 15.19
N GLN A 7 17.83 23.10 14.60
CA GLN A 7 16.61 23.40 15.36
C GLN A 7 16.21 22.24 16.27
N ALA A 8 16.34 20.99 15.81
CA ALA A 8 16.07 19.80 16.60
C ALA A 8 17.04 19.61 17.77
N ALA A 9 18.29 20.08 17.65
CA ALA A 9 19.33 19.99 18.67
C ALA A 9 19.23 21.05 19.78
N LYS A 10 18.30 22.02 19.70
CA LYS A 10 18.11 23.04 20.74
C LYS A 10 17.58 22.41 22.04
N LEU A 11 17.92 23.01 23.19
CA LEU A 11 17.41 22.59 24.50
C LEU A 11 15.88 22.68 24.62
N ALA A 12 15.25 23.60 23.89
CA ALA A 12 13.81 23.72 23.81
C ALA A 12 13.41 23.92 22.34
N PRO A 13 13.34 22.83 21.55
CA PRO A 13 12.90 22.90 20.17
C PRO A 13 11.37 23.03 20.16
N GLY A 14 10.87 24.19 20.57
CA GLY A 14 9.45 24.48 20.69
C GLY A 14 8.75 24.46 19.32
N GLY A 15 7.49 24.05 19.32
CA GLY A 15 6.62 24.13 18.16
C GLY A 15 6.88 23.09 17.08
N ARG A 16 7.17 21.83 17.42
CA ARG A 16 7.07 20.74 16.43
C ARG A 16 5.65 20.68 15.89
N VAL A 17 5.53 20.60 14.57
CA VAL A 17 4.24 20.50 13.86
C VAL A 17 4.31 19.27 12.98
N ARG A 18 3.30 18.41 13.12
CA ARG A 18 3.10 17.24 12.25
C ARG A 18 1.90 17.50 11.36
N LEU A 19 2.14 17.42 10.06
CA LEU A 19 1.14 17.58 9.02
C LEU A 19 0.97 16.22 8.32
N ILE A 20 -0.28 15.84 8.06
CA ILE A 20 -0.63 14.62 7.34
C ILE A 20 -1.29 15.00 6.03
N LYS A 21 -0.80 14.44 4.92
CA LYS A 21 -1.46 14.47 3.62
C LYS A 21 -1.81 13.04 3.22
N VAL A 22 -3.09 12.77 3.00
CA VAL A 22 -3.59 11.51 2.43
C VAL A 22 -4.06 11.79 1.00
N ASP A 23 -3.37 11.18 0.03
CA ASP A 23 -3.63 11.33 -1.40
C ASP A 23 -4.34 10.07 -1.93
N ALA A 24 -5.64 10.19 -2.17
CA ALA A 24 -6.54 9.16 -2.67
C ALA A 24 -7.00 9.44 -4.11
N SER A 25 -6.29 10.33 -4.82
CA SER A 25 -6.68 10.80 -6.15
C SER A 25 -6.72 9.68 -7.20
N GLU A 26 -5.88 8.65 -7.07
CA GLU A 26 -5.82 7.50 -7.99
C GLU A 26 -7.14 6.73 -8.09
N PHE A 27 -7.96 6.76 -7.04
CA PHE A 27 -9.29 6.15 -7.00
C PHE A 27 -10.40 7.17 -6.75
N SER A 28 -10.17 8.42 -7.14
CA SER A 28 -11.15 9.53 -7.04
C SER A 28 -11.59 9.90 -5.62
N GLY A 29 -10.81 9.53 -4.59
CA GLY A 29 -11.04 9.93 -3.19
C GLY A 29 -10.57 11.35 -2.86
N GLY A 30 -9.79 11.98 -3.73
CA GLY A 30 -9.28 13.35 -3.54
C GLY A 30 -8.03 13.41 -2.65
N ILE A 31 -7.73 14.62 -2.15
CA ILE A 31 -6.56 14.87 -1.29
C ILE A 31 -7.04 15.46 0.02
N HIS A 32 -6.75 14.77 1.13
CA HIS A 32 -7.07 15.21 2.48
C HIS A 32 -5.80 15.70 3.17
N ARG A 33 -5.86 16.89 3.79
CA ARG A 33 -4.74 17.52 4.49
C ARG A 33 -5.17 17.94 5.88
N PHE A 34 -4.48 17.45 6.90
CA PHE A 34 -4.85 17.75 8.27
C PHE A 34 -3.67 17.78 9.24
N HIS A 35 -3.86 18.45 10.37
CA HIS A 35 -2.95 18.51 11.50
C HIS A 35 -3.71 18.40 12.82
N TYR A 36 -2.99 18.06 13.90
CA TYR A 36 -3.52 18.05 15.26
C TYR A 36 -2.54 18.75 16.21
N SER A 37 -2.01 19.88 15.74
CA SER A 37 -1.09 20.72 16.51
C SER A 37 -1.85 21.89 17.12
N PRO A 38 -1.68 22.18 18.43
CA PRO A 38 -2.29 23.34 19.05
C PRO A 38 -1.60 24.60 18.49
N PHE A 39 -2.35 25.42 17.76
CA PHE A 39 -1.86 26.68 17.23
C PHE A 39 -2.56 27.84 17.93
N PRO A 40 -1.83 28.71 18.66
CA PRO A 40 -2.45 29.69 19.55
C PRO A 40 -3.19 30.79 18.79
N HIS A 41 -4.27 31.28 19.38
CA HIS A 41 -4.92 32.51 18.95
C HIS A 41 -4.08 33.73 19.29
N THR A 42 -4.15 34.74 18.43
CA THR A 42 -3.47 36.02 18.66
C THR A 42 -4.27 36.85 19.67
N PRO A 43 -3.64 37.78 20.41
CA PRO A 43 -4.37 38.68 21.31
C PRO A 43 -5.51 39.43 20.61
N ALA A 44 -5.32 39.86 19.36
CA ALA A 44 -6.35 40.53 18.59
C ALA A 44 -7.55 39.61 18.25
N GLU A 45 -7.30 38.32 18.00
CA GLU A 45 -8.38 37.33 17.80
C GLU A 45 -9.17 37.11 19.09
N ILE A 46 -8.49 37.06 20.23
CA ILE A 46 -9.10 36.91 21.56
C ILE A 46 -9.94 38.15 21.92
N ASP A 47 -9.39 39.35 21.70
CA ASP A 47 -10.10 40.61 21.93
C ASP A 47 -11.33 40.72 21.01
N ALA A 48 -11.20 40.33 19.74
CA ALA A 48 -12.30 40.32 18.78
C ALA A 48 -13.38 39.27 19.10
N ALA A 49 -13.02 38.17 19.75
CA ALA A 49 -13.98 37.19 20.23
C ALA A 49 -14.88 37.75 21.34
N ASN A 50 -14.43 38.77 22.08
CA ASN A 50 -15.21 39.47 23.11
C ASN A 50 -15.91 38.52 24.11
N GLY A 51 -15.21 37.45 24.51
CA GLY A 51 -15.72 36.43 25.43
C GLY A 51 -16.59 35.33 24.79
N ASP A 52 -16.80 35.36 23.47
CA ASP A 52 -17.49 34.27 22.74
C ASP A 52 -16.50 33.17 22.34
N GLU A 53 -16.49 32.08 23.11
CA GLU A 53 -15.62 30.92 22.91
C GLU A 53 -15.85 30.23 21.55
N ALA A 54 -17.05 30.33 20.97
CA ALA A 54 -17.35 29.73 19.66
C ALA A 54 -16.54 30.37 18.52
N ARG A 55 -15.98 31.56 18.75
CA ARG A 55 -15.15 32.30 17.78
C ARG A 55 -13.67 31.96 17.89
N LEU A 56 -13.27 31.20 18.91
CA LEU A 56 -11.91 30.72 19.16
C LEU A 56 -11.80 29.22 18.88
N GLY A 57 -12.36 28.81 17.73
CA GLY A 57 -12.24 27.45 17.22
C GLY A 57 -10.84 27.14 16.67
N PRO A 58 -10.52 25.86 16.45
CA PRO A 58 -9.23 25.46 15.94
C PRO A 58 -8.93 26.10 14.58
N LYS A 59 -7.66 26.47 14.37
CA LYS A 59 -7.20 27.13 13.14
C LYS A 59 -6.47 26.15 12.21
N PRO A 60 -6.66 26.29 10.89
CA PRO A 60 -5.84 25.56 9.92
C PRO A 60 -4.40 26.07 9.95
N ILE A 61 -3.46 25.22 9.50
CA ILE A 61 -2.07 25.58 9.26
C ILE A 61 -1.83 25.64 7.75
N ILE A 62 -1.23 26.72 7.28
CA ILE A 62 -0.79 26.87 5.88
C ILE A 62 0.68 26.44 5.77
N TRP A 63 0.97 25.47 4.91
CA TRP A 63 2.32 24.99 4.65
C TRP A 63 2.53 24.80 3.16
N ASP A 64 3.59 25.41 2.62
CA ASP A 64 3.92 25.37 1.20
C ASP A 64 2.70 25.77 0.34
N GLY A 65 1.98 26.82 0.78
CA GLY A 65 0.77 27.33 0.14
C GLY A 65 -0.48 26.43 0.28
N ASN A 66 -0.41 25.30 0.97
CA ASN A 66 -1.52 24.38 1.16
C ASN A 66 -2.12 24.51 2.56
N ALA A 67 -3.45 24.55 2.66
CA ALA A 67 -4.15 24.50 3.93
C ALA A 67 -4.22 23.07 4.47
N TYR A 68 -3.87 22.91 5.75
CA TYR A 68 -4.05 21.71 6.54
C TYR A 68 -5.10 22.04 7.60
N GLU A 69 -6.22 21.31 7.59
CA GLU A 69 -7.31 21.53 8.53
C GLU A 69 -7.01 20.90 9.89
N PHE A 70 -7.59 21.44 10.96
CA PHE A 70 -7.46 20.82 12.27
C PHE A 70 -8.33 19.56 12.34
N TRP A 71 -7.71 18.39 12.41
CA TRP A 71 -8.39 17.10 12.54
C TRP A 71 -7.60 16.16 13.45
N PRO A 72 -8.19 15.64 14.54
CA PRO A 72 -7.48 14.77 15.46
C PRO A 72 -7.01 13.47 14.80
N PHE A 73 -5.74 13.14 15.01
CA PHE A 73 -5.13 11.90 14.55
C PHE A 73 -4.01 11.47 15.49
N GLN A 74 -3.62 10.20 15.39
CA GLN A 74 -2.47 9.62 16.06
C GLN A 74 -1.69 8.76 15.06
N VAL A 75 -0.36 8.87 15.10
CA VAL A 75 0.54 7.96 14.39
C VAL A 75 1.39 7.24 15.44
N THR A 76 1.35 5.92 15.46
CA THR A 76 2.21 5.07 16.29
C THR A 76 3.16 4.25 15.42
N ASP A 77 4.17 3.67 16.05
CA ASP A 77 5.05 2.66 15.43
C ASP A 77 5.82 3.16 14.19
N LEU A 78 6.09 4.46 14.13
CA LEU A 78 6.87 5.13 13.09
C LEU A 78 8.39 4.83 13.18
N ALA A 79 8.80 3.83 13.96
CA ALA A 79 10.21 3.57 14.25
C ALA A 79 10.92 2.91 13.06
N LEU A 80 11.88 3.62 12.46
CA LEU A 80 12.82 3.00 11.52
C LEU A 80 13.78 2.08 12.29
N SER A 81 13.59 0.77 12.18
CA SER A 81 14.59 -0.22 12.58
C SER A 81 15.38 -0.70 11.36
N THR A 82 16.64 -1.08 11.54
CA THR A 82 17.47 -1.66 10.47
C THR A 82 17.11 -3.10 10.13
N ASP A 83 16.36 -3.77 11.02
CA ASP A 83 16.18 -5.22 11.01
C ASP A 83 14.76 -5.64 10.59
N GLN A 84 13.79 -4.75 10.78
CA GLN A 84 12.37 -4.99 10.50
C GLN A 84 11.74 -3.72 9.92
N ALA A 85 11.00 -3.88 8.82
CA ALA A 85 10.22 -2.79 8.27
C ALA A 85 9.23 -2.29 9.32
N ALA A 86 9.15 -0.97 9.49
CA ALA A 86 8.15 -0.37 10.36
C ALA A 86 6.77 -0.67 9.78
N GLU A 87 5.83 -1.07 10.63
CA GLU A 87 4.40 -1.11 10.32
C GLU A 87 3.69 -0.01 11.13
N PRO A 88 3.82 1.28 10.75
CA PRO A 88 3.17 2.34 11.49
C PRO A 88 1.66 2.18 11.45
N LYS A 89 0.99 2.67 12.49
CA LYS A 89 -0.46 2.75 12.54
C LYS A 89 -0.91 4.20 12.45
N LEU A 90 -1.88 4.48 11.59
CA LEU A 90 -2.57 5.77 11.54
C LEU A 90 -3.98 5.60 12.11
N SER A 91 -4.30 6.33 13.16
CA SER A 91 -5.66 6.45 13.72
C SER A 91 -6.17 7.86 13.49
N VAL A 92 -7.37 8.01 12.95
CA VAL A 92 -8.00 9.30 12.64
C VAL A 92 -9.36 9.35 13.31
N SER A 93 -9.69 10.48 13.93
CA SER A 93 -10.99 10.64 14.58
C SER A 93 -12.14 10.62 13.56
N ASN A 94 -13.21 9.90 13.87
CA ASN A 94 -14.37 9.67 13.03
C ASN A 94 -15.51 10.66 13.36
N LEU A 95 -15.19 11.95 13.38
CA LEU A 95 -16.16 13.01 13.70
C LEU A 95 -17.38 12.91 12.76
N ASP A 96 -18.58 12.80 13.35
CA ASP A 96 -19.85 12.65 12.66
C ASP A 96 -19.91 11.51 11.62
N GLY A 97 -19.07 10.47 11.78
CA GLY A 97 -19.00 9.34 10.84
C GLY A 97 -18.37 9.69 9.48
N HIS A 98 -17.72 10.84 9.36
CA HIS A 98 -17.16 11.32 8.09
C HIS A 98 -16.10 10.36 7.52
N ILE A 99 -15.25 9.79 8.38
CA ILE A 99 -14.19 8.88 7.95
C ILE A 99 -14.77 7.52 7.55
N THR A 100 -15.78 7.02 8.27
CA THR A 100 -16.55 5.83 7.88
C THR A 100 -17.18 6.01 6.50
N ALA A 101 -17.80 7.17 6.22
CA ALA A 101 -18.39 7.44 4.92
C ALA A 101 -17.36 7.38 3.78
N LEU A 102 -16.17 7.97 3.99
CA LEU A 102 -15.06 7.87 3.04
C LEU A 102 -14.61 6.41 2.82
N CYS A 103 -14.50 5.63 3.89
CA CYS A 103 -14.14 4.21 3.79
C CYS A 103 -15.16 3.42 2.97
N LEU A 104 -16.46 3.61 3.22
CA LEU A 104 -17.52 2.93 2.47
C LEU A 104 -17.51 3.31 0.99
N GLN A 105 -17.26 4.59 0.67
CA GLN A 105 -17.26 5.07 -0.70
C GLN A 105 -16.03 4.62 -1.48
N PHE A 106 -14.87 4.56 -0.83
CA PHE A 106 -13.56 4.36 -1.49
C PHE A 106 -12.84 3.10 -1.02
N LYS A 107 -13.58 2.04 -0.68
CA LYS A 107 -13.04 0.72 -0.32
C LYS A 107 -11.95 0.81 0.76
N ASP A 108 -12.34 1.38 1.90
CA ASP A 108 -11.51 1.61 3.08
C ASP A 108 -10.29 2.51 2.84
N MET A 109 -10.28 3.26 1.73
CA MET A 109 -9.17 4.15 1.32
C MET A 109 -7.85 3.41 1.10
N VAL A 110 -7.89 2.09 0.92
CA VAL A 110 -6.70 1.25 0.70
C VAL A 110 -5.93 1.74 -0.52
N ASN A 111 -4.60 1.73 -0.44
CA ASN A 111 -3.65 2.30 -1.38
C ASN A 111 -3.60 3.85 -1.42
N ALA A 112 -4.30 4.57 -0.55
CA ALA A 112 -4.07 6.02 -0.44
C ALA A 112 -2.64 6.28 0.02
N LYS A 113 -1.96 7.23 -0.62
CA LYS A 113 -0.59 7.62 -0.25
C LYS A 113 -0.64 8.56 0.95
N VAL A 114 -0.02 8.15 2.06
CA VAL A 114 0.10 8.94 3.29
C VAL A 114 1.48 9.58 3.33
N SER A 115 1.51 10.91 3.40
CA SER A 115 2.73 11.70 3.60
C SER A 115 2.69 12.32 5.00
N ILE A 116 3.61 11.90 5.86
CA ILE A 116 3.81 12.43 7.21
C ILE A 116 4.95 13.44 7.12
N ILE A 117 4.60 14.72 7.32
CA ILE A 117 5.52 15.84 7.22
C ILE A 117 5.73 16.38 8.62
N ASP A 118 6.94 16.26 9.14
CA ASP A 118 7.36 16.82 10.42
C ASP A 118 8.20 18.07 10.17
N THR A 119 7.77 19.21 10.72
CA THR A 119 8.49 20.49 10.65
C THR A 119 8.38 21.23 12.00
N TYR A 120 8.87 22.46 12.05
CA TYR A 120 8.73 23.36 13.19
C TYR A 120 7.92 24.59 12.81
N ALA A 121 7.15 25.11 13.76
CA ALA A 121 6.31 26.29 13.61
C ALA A 121 7.07 27.47 12.98
N VAL A 122 8.34 27.67 13.36
CA VAL A 122 9.20 28.74 12.84
C VAL A 122 9.39 28.72 11.33
N TYR A 123 9.26 27.55 10.69
CA TYR A 123 9.42 27.40 9.24
C TYR A 123 8.10 27.56 8.48
N LEU A 124 6.94 27.59 9.16
CA LEU A 124 5.63 27.68 8.52
C LEU A 124 5.46 28.97 7.72
N ASP A 125 4.53 28.96 6.77
CA ASP A 125 4.24 30.11 5.92
C ASP A 125 3.87 31.34 6.75
N ALA A 126 4.25 32.52 6.24
CA ALA A 126 4.07 33.79 6.94
C ALA A 126 2.61 34.10 7.30
N VAL A 127 1.65 33.59 6.50
CA VAL A 127 0.20 33.76 6.69
C VAL A 127 -0.29 33.20 8.03
N ASN A 128 0.42 32.23 8.61
CA ASN A 128 0.06 31.68 9.93
C ASN A 128 0.31 32.66 11.09
N PHE A 129 1.05 33.74 10.85
CA PHE A 129 1.52 34.65 11.90
C PHE A 129 0.86 36.04 11.80
N PRO A 130 0.76 36.79 12.92
CA PRO A 130 0.25 38.14 12.92
C PRO A 130 0.93 39.02 11.87
N GLY A 131 0.14 39.77 11.10
CA GLY A 131 0.66 40.64 10.04
C GLY A 131 1.19 39.90 8.82
N SER A 132 0.95 38.59 8.69
CA SER A 132 1.44 37.77 7.56
C SER A 132 2.95 37.86 7.37
N PHE A 133 3.70 37.86 8.47
CA PHE A 133 5.16 38.02 8.47
C PHE A 133 5.85 36.88 9.22
N ASN A 134 6.68 36.13 8.51
CA ASN A 134 7.61 35.17 9.09
C ASN A 134 8.93 35.19 8.29
N PRO A 135 10.02 35.77 8.82
CA PRO A 135 11.29 35.86 8.11
C PRO A 135 12.04 34.53 8.04
N THR A 136 11.61 33.52 8.81
CA THR A 136 12.20 32.18 8.83
C THR A 136 11.34 31.14 8.12
N ALA A 137 10.27 31.56 7.42
CA ALA A 137 9.48 30.66 6.60
C ALA A 137 10.36 29.95 5.57
N ASP A 138 10.33 28.63 5.55
CA ASP A 138 11.15 27.82 4.67
C ASP A 138 10.48 26.45 4.42
N PRO A 139 9.80 26.26 3.28
CA PRO A 139 9.10 25.02 2.97
C PRO A 139 10.05 23.83 2.72
N THR A 140 11.37 24.05 2.67
CA THR A 140 12.37 22.99 2.51
C THR A 140 12.82 22.37 3.83
N MET A 141 12.47 23.00 4.95
CA MET A 141 12.86 22.55 6.30
C MET A 141 11.83 21.59 6.89
N PHE A 142 11.81 20.35 6.41
CA PHE A 142 10.94 19.28 6.91
C PHE A 142 11.60 17.90 6.84
N SER A 143 11.04 16.95 7.59
CA SER A 143 11.24 15.53 7.40
C SER A 143 9.98 14.93 6.80
N LEU A 144 10.12 14.13 5.73
CA LEU A 144 9.01 13.48 5.05
C LEU A 144 9.15 11.98 5.13
N GLN A 145 8.08 11.33 5.58
CA GLN A 145 7.92 9.89 5.55
C GLN A 145 6.69 9.56 4.72
N THR A 146 6.84 8.62 3.79
CA THR A 146 5.79 8.23 2.84
C THR A 146 5.41 6.78 3.06
N PHE A 147 4.11 6.54 3.20
CA PHE A 147 3.50 5.22 3.36
C PHE A 147 2.24 5.10 2.50
N TRP A 148 1.65 3.91 2.50
CA TRP A 148 0.34 3.65 1.90
C TRP A 148 -0.61 3.07 2.95
N LEU A 149 -1.89 3.43 2.89
CA LEU A 149 -2.92 2.75 3.65
C LEU A 149 -3.03 1.31 3.16
N ASP A 150 -2.74 0.34 4.01
CA ASP A 150 -2.74 -1.08 3.63
C ASP A 150 -4.04 -1.77 4.08
N THR A 151 -4.24 -1.92 5.39
CA THR A 151 -5.41 -2.61 5.93
C THR A 151 -6.09 -1.77 7.00
N LYS A 152 -7.42 -1.64 6.92
CA LYS A 152 -8.21 -1.06 8.01
C LYS A 152 -8.23 -2.05 9.19
N THR A 153 -7.62 -1.65 10.30
CA THR A 153 -7.40 -2.51 11.48
C THR A 153 -8.53 -2.44 12.48
N SER A 154 -9.17 -1.28 12.61
CA SER A 154 -10.32 -1.09 13.49
C SER A 154 -11.15 0.11 13.04
N GLU A 155 -12.44 0.07 13.34
CA GLU A 155 -13.39 1.15 13.12
C GLU A 155 -14.41 1.13 14.26
N ASP A 156 -14.61 2.30 14.88
CA ASP A 156 -15.67 2.57 15.83
C ASP A 156 -16.27 3.98 15.56
N ASP A 157 -17.24 4.37 16.37
CA ASP A 157 -17.96 5.65 16.21
C ASP A 157 -17.04 6.88 16.44
N GLU A 158 -15.87 6.72 17.06
CA GLU A 158 -14.97 7.81 17.43
C GLU A 158 -13.66 7.83 16.61
N VAL A 159 -13.18 6.67 16.14
CA VAL A 159 -11.87 6.49 15.53
C VAL A 159 -11.89 5.40 14.45
N VAL A 160 -11.23 5.69 13.32
CA VAL A 160 -10.88 4.69 12.30
C VAL A 160 -9.37 4.55 12.25
N SER A 161 -8.88 3.32 12.16
CA SER A 161 -7.44 3.03 12.18
C SER A 161 -6.97 2.10 11.07
N TRP A 162 -5.78 2.36 10.54
CA TRP A 162 -5.14 1.58 9.48
C TRP A 162 -3.71 1.19 9.84
N SER A 163 -3.28 0.03 9.33
CA SER A 163 -1.87 -0.29 9.15
C SER A 163 -1.34 0.47 7.93
N LEU A 164 -0.11 0.97 8.05
CA LEU A 164 0.61 1.62 6.97
C LEU A 164 1.70 0.68 6.45
N SER A 165 1.79 0.56 5.13
CA SER A 165 2.90 -0.17 4.48
C SER A 165 3.98 0.79 3.99
N SER A 166 5.24 0.39 4.18
CA SER A 166 6.37 1.15 3.69
C SER A 166 6.65 0.82 2.22
N PRO A 167 7.28 1.73 1.45
CA PRO A 167 7.69 1.41 0.08
C PRO A 167 8.71 0.27 -0.01
N ALA A 168 9.39 -0.08 1.10
CA ALA A 168 10.30 -1.23 1.15
C ALA A 168 9.56 -2.57 1.23
N ASP A 169 8.38 -2.62 1.87
CA ASP A 169 7.56 -3.84 1.97
C ASP A 169 7.03 -4.28 0.61
N LEU A 170 6.70 -3.32 -0.25
CA LEU A 170 6.25 -3.56 -1.62
C LEU A 170 7.34 -4.13 -2.54
N GLN A 171 8.63 -3.90 -2.25
CA GLN A 171 9.73 -4.37 -3.11
C GLN A 171 9.99 -5.88 -2.99
N ASN A 172 9.58 -6.50 -1.87
CA ASN A 172 9.77 -7.94 -1.63
C ASN A 172 8.50 -8.77 -1.87
N LEU A 173 7.39 -8.13 -2.25
CA LEU A 173 6.16 -8.82 -2.62
C LEU A 173 6.28 -9.36 -4.05
N VAL A 174 6.77 -10.59 -4.16
CA VAL A 174 6.66 -11.38 -5.38
C VAL A 174 5.21 -11.84 -5.48
N ILE A 175 4.44 -11.29 -6.43
CA ILE A 175 3.17 -11.91 -6.83
C ILE A 175 3.50 -13.37 -7.16
N PRO A 176 2.88 -14.36 -6.48
CA PRO A 176 3.16 -15.76 -6.76
C PRO A 176 2.97 -16.01 -8.25
N THR A 177 4.06 -16.17 -8.99
CA THR A 177 3.97 -16.36 -10.44
C THR A 177 3.32 -17.69 -10.78
N ARG A 178 3.26 -18.62 -9.82
CA ARG A 178 2.68 -19.94 -9.97
C ARG A 178 1.41 -20.05 -9.13
N GLN A 179 0.27 -20.20 -9.81
CA GLN A 179 -0.97 -20.58 -9.15
C GLN A 179 -0.98 -22.09 -8.91
N ILE A 180 -1.44 -22.53 -7.74
CA ILE A 180 -1.61 -23.95 -7.45
C ILE A 180 -2.88 -24.42 -8.19
N THR A 181 -2.70 -25.00 -9.38
CA THR A 181 -3.80 -25.53 -10.19
C THR A 181 -3.57 -27.01 -10.52
N SER A 182 -4.61 -27.71 -10.97
CA SER A 182 -4.54 -29.10 -11.44
C SER A 182 -4.03 -29.24 -12.88
N LEU A 183 -3.78 -28.14 -13.57
CA LEU A 183 -3.26 -28.12 -14.94
C LEU A 183 -1.74 -27.91 -14.93
N CYS A 184 -1.09 -28.41 -15.97
CA CYS A 184 0.35 -28.29 -16.17
C CYS A 184 0.72 -26.85 -16.51
N GLU A 185 1.47 -26.20 -15.62
CA GLU A 185 1.98 -24.84 -15.83
C GLU A 185 2.77 -24.71 -17.15
N TRP A 186 3.54 -25.73 -17.51
CA TRP A 186 4.34 -25.72 -18.74
C TRP A 186 3.48 -25.64 -19.99
N ALA A 187 2.32 -26.30 -19.99
CA ALA A 187 1.38 -26.21 -21.11
C ALA A 187 0.69 -24.84 -21.12
N LEU A 188 0.27 -24.33 -19.96
CA LEU A 188 -0.39 -23.03 -19.84
C LEU A 188 0.50 -21.86 -20.28
N ARG A 189 1.81 -21.96 -20.05
CA ARG A 189 2.80 -20.96 -20.48
C ARG A 189 3.33 -21.16 -21.91
N GLY A 190 2.84 -22.15 -22.64
CA GLY A 190 3.37 -22.49 -23.97
C GLY A 190 4.81 -23.04 -23.94
N GLN A 191 5.27 -23.52 -22.79
CA GLN A 191 6.58 -24.13 -22.57
C GLN A 191 6.55 -25.66 -22.76
N TYR A 192 5.56 -26.18 -23.50
CA TYR A 192 5.52 -27.59 -23.86
C TYR A 192 6.73 -27.95 -24.75
N ARG A 193 7.50 -28.98 -24.34
CA ARG A 193 8.75 -29.42 -25.00
C ARG A 193 9.85 -28.35 -25.09
N SER A 194 9.77 -27.27 -24.31
CA SER A 194 10.79 -26.21 -24.37
C SER A 194 12.13 -26.62 -23.76
N GLY A 195 12.15 -27.65 -22.90
CA GLY A 195 13.29 -27.97 -22.04
C GLY A 195 13.42 -27.06 -20.81
N ASP A 196 12.66 -25.96 -20.76
CA ASP A 196 12.50 -25.08 -19.61
C ASP A 196 11.19 -25.43 -18.89
N GLY A 197 11.27 -26.40 -17.96
CA GLY A 197 10.14 -26.96 -17.22
C GLY A 197 9.63 -28.29 -17.76
N CYS A 198 9.23 -28.35 -19.04
CA CYS A 198 8.79 -29.59 -19.69
C CYS A 198 9.90 -30.20 -20.55
N THR A 199 10.46 -31.33 -20.13
CA THR A 199 11.55 -32.01 -20.86
C THR A 199 11.05 -33.05 -21.88
N TYR A 200 9.75 -33.11 -22.16
CA TYR A 200 9.22 -34.12 -23.07
C TYR A 200 9.81 -33.97 -24.48
N ASN A 201 10.60 -34.96 -24.91
CA ASN A 201 11.20 -35.00 -26.24
C ASN A 201 10.85 -36.29 -27.02
N GLY A 202 9.79 -36.99 -26.59
CA GLY A 202 9.36 -38.25 -27.20
C GLY A 202 8.61 -38.04 -28.52
N THR A 203 8.40 -39.14 -29.25
CA THR A 203 7.72 -39.14 -30.57
C THR A 203 6.24 -39.49 -30.49
N ALA A 204 5.65 -39.55 -29.29
CA ALA A 204 4.21 -39.74 -29.14
C ALA A 204 3.51 -38.37 -29.19
N TYR A 205 2.71 -38.17 -30.23
CA TYR A 205 2.03 -36.91 -30.52
C TYR A 205 0.52 -37.03 -30.23
N PHE A 206 -0.06 -35.98 -29.65
CA PHE A 206 -1.48 -35.91 -29.33
C PHE A 206 -2.02 -34.51 -29.59
N ASP A 207 -3.29 -34.39 -29.98
CA ASP A 207 -3.98 -33.10 -30.07
C ASP A 207 -4.31 -32.53 -28.67
N ALA A 208 -4.81 -31.29 -28.61
CA ALA A 208 -5.18 -30.63 -27.36
C ALA A 208 -6.29 -31.34 -26.55
N LYS A 209 -7.03 -32.27 -27.16
CA LYS A 209 -8.06 -33.10 -26.52
C LYS A 209 -7.50 -34.45 -26.07
N GLY A 210 -6.22 -34.73 -26.33
CA GLY A 210 -5.53 -35.96 -25.97
C GLY A 210 -5.76 -37.12 -26.94
N ASN A 211 -6.22 -36.88 -28.17
CA ASN A 211 -6.31 -37.90 -29.22
C ASN A 211 -4.95 -38.06 -29.92
N ALA A 212 -4.57 -39.30 -30.25
CA ALA A 212 -3.29 -39.55 -30.91
C ALA A 212 -3.27 -38.95 -32.33
N VAL A 213 -2.17 -38.29 -32.67
CA VAL A 213 -1.94 -37.74 -34.02
C VAL A 213 -0.64 -38.31 -34.58
N ALA A 214 -0.61 -38.54 -35.90
CA ALA A 214 0.58 -39.07 -36.56
C ALA A 214 1.54 -37.97 -37.02
N ASP A 215 1.01 -36.79 -37.31
CA ASP A 215 1.78 -35.65 -37.80
C ASP A 215 2.21 -34.75 -36.60
N PRO A 216 3.52 -34.54 -36.39
CA PRO A 216 4.04 -33.69 -35.32
C PRO A 216 3.52 -32.25 -35.36
N ALA A 217 3.09 -31.73 -36.51
CA ALA A 217 2.57 -30.37 -36.64
C ALA A 217 1.25 -30.15 -35.88
N PHE A 218 0.51 -31.22 -35.57
CA PHE A 218 -0.73 -31.16 -34.79
C PHE A 218 -0.53 -31.53 -33.32
N ASP A 219 0.71 -31.68 -32.86
CA ASP A 219 1.02 -32.01 -31.47
C ASP A 219 0.79 -30.80 -30.55
N VAL A 220 -0.22 -30.89 -29.70
CA VAL A 220 -0.58 -29.85 -28.74
C VAL A 220 -0.81 -30.47 -27.36
N CYS A 221 -0.15 -29.95 -26.33
CA CYS A 221 -0.38 -30.40 -24.96
C CYS A 221 -1.64 -29.75 -24.38
N GLY A 222 -2.62 -30.56 -23.94
CA GLY A 222 -3.83 -30.07 -23.28
C GLY A 222 -3.62 -29.64 -21.83
N GLY A 223 -2.44 -29.95 -21.24
CA GLY A 223 -2.07 -29.55 -19.89
C GLY A 223 -2.62 -30.45 -18.78
N CYS A 224 -3.32 -31.53 -19.11
CA CYS A 224 -3.84 -32.48 -18.12
C CYS A 224 -2.76 -33.48 -17.69
N LEU A 225 -2.86 -34.01 -16.46
CA LEU A 225 -1.97 -35.07 -15.98
C LEU A 225 -2.02 -36.32 -16.89
N SER A 226 -3.20 -36.61 -17.45
CA SER A 226 -3.39 -37.68 -18.44
C SER A 226 -2.49 -37.54 -19.66
N ASP A 227 -2.21 -36.30 -20.08
CA ASP A 227 -1.42 -36.05 -21.29
C ASP A 227 0.06 -36.33 -21.01
N CYS A 228 0.55 -35.93 -19.83
CA CYS A 228 1.90 -36.30 -19.38
C CYS A 228 2.05 -37.82 -19.28
N ARG A 229 1.06 -38.54 -18.74
CA ARG A 229 1.11 -40.02 -18.67
C ARG A 229 1.16 -40.68 -20.05
N LYS A 230 0.32 -40.23 -20.99
CA LYS A 230 0.32 -40.74 -22.37
C LYS A 230 1.68 -40.53 -23.06
N ARG A 231 2.35 -39.42 -22.76
CA ARG A 231 3.59 -39.00 -23.39
C ARG A 231 4.83 -39.63 -22.75
N PHE A 232 5.06 -39.41 -21.47
CA PHE A 232 6.22 -39.93 -20.73
C PHE A 232 6.10 -41.44 -20.45
N GLY A 233 4.89 -41.96 -20.38
CA GLY A 233 4.64 -43.40 -20.23
C GLY A 233 4.65 -44.18 -21.56
N ALA A 234 4.80 -43.50 -22.70
CA ALA A 234 4.83 -44.16 -24.00
C ALA A 234 6.03 -45.13 -24.10
N GLY A 235 5.75 -46.40 -24.40
CA GLY A 235 6.77 -47.44 -24.55
C GLY A 235 7.24 -48.09 -23.24
N LEU A 236 6.68 -47.71 -22.08
CA LEU A 236 6.92 -48.39 -20.82
C LEU A 236 5.91 -49.52 -20.61
N ALA A 237 6.36 -50.61 -19.98
CA ALA A 237 5.49 -51.73 -19.59
C ALA A 237 4.42 -51.31 -18.55
N GLU A 238 4.76 -50.33 -17.70
CA GLU A 238 3.89 -49.75 -16.69
C GLU A 238 3.81 -48.21 -16.86
N PRO A 239 2.92 -47.68 -17.72
CA PRO A 239 2.90 -46.27 -18.09
C PRO A 239 2.66 -45.29 -16.92
N ASN A 240 2.04 -45.76 -15.83
CA ASN A 240 1.74 -44.95 -14.66
C ASN A 240 2.93 -44.76 -13.69
N THR A 241 4.03 -45.50 -13.89
CA THR A 241 5.26 -45.35 -13.10
C THR A 241 6.29 -44.42 -13.75
N ALA A 242 5.96 -43.88 -14.94
CA ALA A 242 6.79 -42.92 -15.64
C ALA A 242 7.09 -41.71 -14.75
N VAL A 243 8.34 -41.25 -14.77
CA VAL A 243 8.70 -39.96 -14.18
C VAL A 243 8.10 -38.86 -15.06
N LEU A 244 7.24 -38.03 -14.48
CA LEU A 244 6.50 -36.99 -15.19
C LEU A 244 7.05 -35.63 -14.80
N ASP A 245 7.40 -34.81 -15.78
CA ASP A 245 7.64 -33.38 -15.59
C ASP A 245 6.32 -32.61 -15.64
N PHE A 246 5.39 -33.01 -14.77
CA PHE A 246 4.09 -32.36 -14.67
C PHE A 246 4.19 -31.11 -13.80
N GLY A 247 3.95 -29.94 -14.40
CA GLY A 247 4.02 -28.64 -13.72
C GLY A 247 2.82 -28.29 -12.85
N GLY A 248 1.81 -29.16 -12.74
CA GLY A 248 0.59 -28.93 -11.94
C GLY A 248 0.56 -29.70 -10.61
N TYR A 249 -0.48 -29.46 -9.83
CA TYR A 249 -0.73 -30.12 -8.54
C TYR A 249 -2.02 -30.96 -8.61
N PRO A 250 -1.93 -32.26 -8.94
CA PRO A 250 -3.11 -33.12 -9.14
C PRO A 250 -4.02 -33.25 -7.91
N ALA A 251 -3.48 -33.03 -6.70
CA ALA A 251 -4.24 -33.10 -5.46
C ALA A 251 -5.27 -31.97 -5.29
N THR A 252 -5.17 -30.88 -6.06
CA THR A 252 -6.12 -29.76 -5.97
C THR A 252 -7.55 -30.11 -6.38
N VAL A 253 -7.74 -31.18 -7.17
CA VAL A 253 -9.08 -31.65 -7.58
C VAL A 253 -9.69 -32.69 -6.62
N LEU A 254 -9.07 -32.96 -5.46
CA LEU A 254 -9.60 -33.88 -4.45
C LEU A 254 -10.96 -33.45 -3.86
N PHE A 255 -11.41 -32.22 -4.12
CA PHE A 255 -12.79 -31.77 -3.86
C PHE A 255 -13.49 -31.41 -5.16
N THR A 256 -14.01 -32.40 -5.86
CA THR A 256 -15.08 -32.19 -6.84
C THR A 256 -16.26 -33.06 -6.42
N ARG A 257 -17.37 -32.39 -6.12
CA ARG A 257 -18.65 -32.96 -5.74
C ARG A 257 -19.37 -33.50 -6.96
#